data_AF-A0A2I1GZT3-F1
#
_entry.id   AF-A0A2I1GZT3-F1
#
_cell.length_a   1.000
_cell.length_b   1.000
_cell.length_c   1.000
_cell.angle_alpha   90.00
_cell.angle_beta   90.00
_cell.angle_gamma   90.00
#
_symmetry.space_group_name_H-M   'P 1'
#
loop_
_entity.id
_entity.type
_entity.pdbx_description
1 polymer ?
#
loop_
_entity_poly.entity_id
_entity_poly.type
_entity_poly.pdbx_seq_one_letter_code
_entity_poly.pdbx_strand_id
1 'polypeptide(L)'
;MTERDVQREVFNLLKLINEKNIRRLPYNDDAKDLATQMRNDTIFTSITGKDLLRQNMKYESHLNNQHDQHIIDLATDIFWNTRLSNLQRNQFTNLANDANVINEIHFQASNDTHFRMSQLYNHQQGTDNDIFNGIRFY
;
A
#
# COMPACT_ATOMS: atom_id res chain seq x y z
N MET A 1 -14.19 -8.54 26.81
CA MET A 1 -15.27 -7.83 26.12
C MET A 1 -16.24 -8.87 25.57
N THR A 2 -17.54 -8.75 25.82
CA THR A 2 -18.53 -9.70 25.25
C THR A 2 -18.89 -9.31 23.81
N GLU A 3 -19.48 -10.21 23.03
CA GLU A 3 -19.93 -9.90 21.66
C GLU A 3 -20.89 -8.69 21.62
N ARG A 4 -21.78 -8.57 22.61
CA ARG A 4 -22.68 -7.42 22.74
C ARG A 4 -21.94 -6.11 22.98
N ASP A 5 -20.84 -6.15 23.74
CA ASP A 5 -20.01 -4.97 23.99
C ASP A 5 -19.29 -4.54 22.70
N VAL A 6 -18.73 -5.49 21.95
CA VAL A 6 -18.10 -5.24 20.63
C VAL A 6 -19.09 -4.58 19.68
N GLN A 7 -20.30 -5.13 19.53
CA GLN A 7 -21.31 -4.57 18.65
C GLN A 7 -21.70 -3.14 19.06
N ARG A 8 -21.81 -2.89 20.37
CA ARG A 8 -22.11 -1.55 20.90
C ARG A 8 -20.99 -0.56 20.59
N GLU A 9 -19.73 -0.96 20.77
CA GLU A 9 -18.59 -0.10 20.46
C GLU A 9 -18.47 0.23 18.98
N VAL A 10 -18.64 -0.76 18.11
CA VAL A 10 -18.66 -0.56 16.65
C VAL A 10 -19.80 0.41 16.26
N PHE A 11 -20.99 0.21 16.82
CA PHE A 11 -22.13 1.09 16.55
C PHE A 11 -21.89 2.53 17.03
N ASN A 12 -21.30 2.69 18.21
CA ASN A 12 -20.94 4.01 18.74
C ASN A 12 -19.90 4.70 17.86
N LEU A 13 -18.85 3.98 17.45
CA LEU A 13 -17.84 4.50 16.53
C LEU A 13 -18.49 4.98 15.22
N LEU A 14 -19.29 4.14 14.59
CA LEU A 14 -19.98 4.45 13.33
C LEU A 14 -20.96 5.64 13.42
N LYS A 15 -21.35 6.08 14.62
CA LYS A 15 -22.13 7.30 14.85
C LYS A 15 -21.28 8.55 15.00
N LEU A 16 -20.04 8.40 15.46
CA LEU A 16 -19.14 9.51 15.79
C LEU A 16 -18.24 9.90 14.61
N ILE A 17 -17.87 8.95 13.76
CA ILE A 17 -17.00 9.20 12.60
C ILE A 17 -17.61 10.19 11.61
N ASN A 18 -16.77 11.03 11.00
CA ASN A 18 -17.19 11.90 9.92
C ASN A 18 -17.22 11.12 8.59
N GLU A 19 -18.42 10.69 8.17
CA GLU A 19 -18.58 9.89 6.95
C GLU A 19 -18.01 10.53 5.68
N LYS A 20 -17.93 11.88 5.60
CA LYS A 20 -17.33 12.56 4.45
C LYS A 20 -15.83 12.29 4.38
N ASN A 21 -15.15 12.27 5.52
CA ASN A 21 -13.72 11.97 5.60
C ASN A 21 -13.47 10.50 5.30
N ILE A 22 -14.32 9.60 5.81
CA ILE A 22 -14.26 8.17 5.49
C ILE A 22 -14.37 7.92 3.97
N ARG A 23 -15.34 8.57 3.32
CA ARG A 23 -15.60 8.42 1.88
C ARG A 23 -14.59 9.12 0.97
N ARG A 24 -13.73 9.98 1.51
CA ARG A 24 -12.78 10.76 0.70
C ARG A 24 -11.69 9.83 0.16
N LEU A 25 -11.43 9.91 -1.14
CA LEU A 25 -10.29 9.19 -1.71
C LEU A 25 -8.99 9.78 -1.14
N PRO A 26 -8.10 8.94 -0.58
CA PRO A 26 -6.83 9.41 -0.05
C PRO A 26 -5.93 9.92 -1.18
N TYR A 27 -4.87 10.66 -0.84
CA TYR A 27 -3.89 11.19 -1.80
C TYR A 27 -4.49 12.03 -2.93
N ASN A 28 -5.65 12.67 -2.68
CA ASN A 28 -6.38 13.46 -3.68
C ASN A 28 -6.71 12.68 -4.97
N ASP A 29 -6.92 11.36 -4.87
CA ASP A 29 -7.17 10.48 -6.02
C ASP A 29 -5.97 10.37 -6.98
N ASP A 30 -4.75 10.66 -6.48
CA ASP A 30 -3.52 10.50 -7.25
C ASP A 30 -2.87 9.14 -6.96
N ALA A 31 -2.99 8.23 -7.93
CA ALA A 31 -2.41 6.89 -7.87
C ALA A 31 -0.87 6.91 -7.79
N LYS A 32 -0.19 7.94 -8.30
CA LYS A 32 1.29 8.04 -8.25
C LYS A 32 1.76 8.39 -6.84
N ASP A 33 1.07 9.29 -6.16
CA ASP A 33 1.38 9.66 -4.77
C ASP A 33 1.13 8.47 -3.85
N LEU A 34 0.00 7.77 -4.03
CA LEU A 34 -0.31 6.54 -3.31
C LEU A 34 0.76 5.46 -3.57
N ALA A 35 1.13 5.24 -4.84
CA ALA A 35 2.15 4.27 -5.20
C ALA A 35 3.51 4.59 -4.56
N THR A 36 3.90 5.88 -4.55
CA THR A 36 5.13 6.34 -3.90
C THR A 36 5.11 6.05 -2.41
N GLN A 37 3.99 6.32 -1.73
CA GLN A 37 3.86 6.03 -0.31
C GLN A 37 3.96 4.53 0.00
N MET A 38 3.34 3.67 -0.82
CA MET A 38 3.42 2.22 -0.67
C MET A 38 4.86 1.68 -0.77
N ARG A 39 5.74 2.33 -1.53
CA ARG A 39 7.15 1.90 -1.68
C ARG A 39 8.00 2.10 -0.43
N ASN A 40 7.57 2.95 0.48
CA ASN A 40 8.28 3.14 1.75
C ASN A 40 8.18 1.87 2.64
N ASP A 41 7.19 1.00 2.39
CA ASP A 41 7.15 -0.33 2.96
C ASP A 41 8.00 -1.29 2.11
N THR A 42 8.94 -1.97 2.75
CA THR A 42 10.06 -2.69 2.11
C THR A 42 9.65 -3.94 1.33
N ILE A 43 8.36 -4.30 1.33
CA ILE A 43 7.80 -5.48 0.65
C ILE A 43 6.63 -5.03 -0.21
N PHE A 44 6.70 -5.33 -1.51
CA PHE A 44 5.57 -5.12 -2.41
C PHE A 44 4.38 -5.96 -1.93
N THR A 45 3.37 -5.28 -1.38
CA THR A 45 2.09 -5.89 -1.01
C THR A 45 1.01 -5.10 -1.74
N SER A 46 0.22 -5.79 -2.57
CA SER A 46 -0.91 -5.17 -3.25
C SER A 46 -1.94 -4.69 -2.23
N ILE A 47 -2.41 -3.46 -2.37
CA ILE A 47 -3.48 -2.91 -1.54
C ILE A 47 -4.82 -3.07 -2.22
N THR A 48 -5.89 -3.14 -1.45
CA THR A 48 -7.27 -3.14 -1.96
C THR A 48 -7.94 -1.78 -1.72
N GLY A 49 -9.05 -1.51 -2.42
CA GLY A 49 -9.87 -0.33 -2.14
C GLY A 49 -10.40 -0.30 -0.69
N LYS A 50 -10.62 -1.47 -0.08
CA LYS A 50 -11.02 -1.59 1.32
C LYS A 50 -9.88 -1.24 2.28
N ASP A 51 -8.63 -1.53 1.93
CA ASP A 51 -7.47 -1.11 2.72
C ASP A 51 -7.32 0.41 2.74
N LEU A 52 -7.59 1.07 1.61
CA LEU A 52 -7.65 2.53 1.55
C LEU A 52 -8.78 3.10 2.43
N LEU A 53 -9.98 2.49 2.40
CA LEU A 53 -11.05 2.88 3.32
C LEU A 53 -10.65 2.67 4.79
N ARG A 54 -9.97 1.57 5.09
CA ARG A 54 -9.48 1.24 6.43
C ARG A 54 -8.52 2.31 6.95
N GLN A 55 -7.65 2.87 6.10
CA GLN A 55 -6.77 3.99 6.48
C GLN A 55 -7.58 5.21 6.93
N ASN A 56 -8.60 5.59 6.16
CA ASN A 56 -9.49 6.69 6.53
C ASN A 56 -10.26 6.41 7.83
N MET A 57 -10.78 5.18 7.97
CA MET A 57 -11.48 4.74 9.18
C MET A 57 -10.58 4.81 10.40
N LYS A 58 -9.34 4.34 10.28
CA LYS A 58 -8.36 4.40 11.38
C LYS A 58 -8.07 5.83 11.79
N TYR A 59 -7.85 6.73 10.83
CA TYR A 59 -7.65 8.15 11.10
C TYR A 59 -8.83 8.77 11.88
N GLU A 60 -10.05 8.62 11.38
CA GLU A 60 -11.25 9.15 12.03
C GLU A 60 -11.54 8.49 13.39
N SER A 61 -11.25 7.20 13.54
CA SER A 61 -11.45 6.47 14.79
C SER A 61 -10.51 6.99 15.87
N HIS A 62 -9.24 7.21 15.53
CA HIS A 62 -8.26 7.78 16.45
C HIS A 62 -8.62 9.21 16.88
N LEU A 63 -9.15 10.04 15.96
CA LEU A 63 -9.69 11.36 16.31
C LEU A 63 -10.84 11.29 17.34
N ASN A 64 -11.58 10.18 17.35
CA ASN A 64 -12.65 9.90 18.30
C ASN A 64 -12.20 9.03 19.49
N ASN A 65 -10.89 8.95 19.75
CA ASN A 65 -10.26 8.17 20.82
C ASN A 65 -10.48 6.64 20.76
N GLN A 66 -11.00 6.10 19.67
CA GLN A 66 -11.11 4.65 19.47
C GLN A 66 -9.85 4.12 18.78
N HIS A 67 -9.08 3.32 19.50
CA HIS A 67 -7.78 2.78 19.05
C HIS A 67 -7.78 1.25 18.89
N ASP A 68 -8.85 0.58 19.33
CA ASP A 68 -8.98 -0.87 19.22
C ASP A 68 -9.10 -1.27 17.73
N GLN A 69 -8.07 -1.96 17.23
CA GLN A 69 -8.00 -2.36 15.82
C GLN A 69 -9.14 -3.32 15.44
N HIS A 70 -9.59 -4.18 16.36
CA HIS A 70 -10.69 -5.09 16.08
C HIS A 70 -12.00 -4.32 15.86
N ILE A 71 -12.26 -3.29 16.67
CA ILE A 71 -13.43 -2.41 16.51
C ILE A 71 -13.34 -1.62 15.19
N ILE A 72 -12.16 -1.07 14.87
CA ILE A 72 -11.92 -0.33 13.63
C ILE A 72 -12.13 -1.22 12.40
N ASP A 73 -11.65 -2.45 12.43
CA ASP A 73 -11.78 -3.40 11.33
C ASP A 73 -13.25 -3.78 11.10
N LEU A 74 -13.98 -4.11 12.16
CA LEU A 74 -15.42 -4.38 12.06
C LEU A 74 -16.21 -3.16 11.56
N ALA A 75 -15.88 -1.95 12.03
CA ALA A 75 -16.51 -0.74 11.55
C ALA A 75 -16.21 -0.49 10.07
N THR A 76 -14.96 -0.73 9.63
CA THR A 76 -14.56 -0.64 8.22
C THR A 76 -15.37 -1.60 7.37
N ASP A 77 -15.52 -2.85 7.81
CA ASP A 77 -16.28 -3.89 7.11
C ASP A 77 -17.74 -3.51 6.95
N ILE A 78 -18.37 -3.05 8.02
CA ILE A 78 -19.77 -2.59 7.97
C ILE A 78 -19.89 -1.38 7.05
N PHE A 79 -18.99 -0.40 7.15
CA PHE A 79 -19.04 0.81 6.33
C PHE A 79 -18.87 0.49 4.84
N TRP A 80 -17.88 -0.33 4.49
CA TRP A 80 -17.60 -0.77 3.13
C TRP A 80 -18.82 -1.44 2.49
N ASN A 81 -19.45 -2.37 3.22
CA ASN A 81 -20.54 -3.18 2.69
C ASN A 81 -21.88 -2.43 2.66
N THR A 82 -22.16 -1.60 3.66
CA THR A 82 -23.51 -1.05 3.88
C THR A 82 -23.64 0.46 3.65
N ARG A 83 -22.54 1.23 3.69
CA ARG A 83 -22.57 2.71 3.65
C ARG A 83 -21.87 3.34 2.45
N LEU A 84 -21.17 2.54 1.63
CA LEU A 84 -20.66 2.95 0.34
C LEU A 84 -21.61 2.53 -0.79
N SER A 85 -21.75 3.41 -1.78
CA SER A 85 -22.38 3.06 -3.04
C SER A 85 -21.44 2.18 -3.89
N ASN A 86 -21.98 1.49 -4.89
CA ASN A 86 -21.17 0.77 -5.87
C ASN A 86 -20.17 1.68 -6.56
N LEU A 87 -20.57 2.90 -6.91
CA LEU A 87 -19.67 3.88 -7.53
C LEU A 87 -18.49 4.21 -6.61
N GLN A 88 -18.75 4.48 -5.34
CA GLN A 88 -17.69 4.79 -4.37
C GLN A 88 -16.74 3.61 -4.17
N ARG A 89 -17.27 2.38 -4.03
CA ARG A 89 -16.43 1.17 -3.95
C ARG A 89 -15.56 1.01 -5.19
N ASN A 90 -16.09 1.28 -6.38
CA ASN A 90 -15.33 1.23 -7.62
C ASN A 90 -14.23 2.29 -7.66
N GLN A 91 -14.50 3.52 -7.18
CA GLN A 91 -13.48 4.57 -7.11
C GLN A 91 -12.30 4.16 -6.22
N PHE A 92 -12.57 3.67 -5.00
CA PHE A 92 -11.53 3.15 -4.11
C PHE A 92 -10.77 1.98 -4.73
N THR A 93 -11.48 1.07 -5.41
CA THR A 93 -10.88 -0.11 -6.05
C THR A 93 -9.98 0.28 -7.22
N ASN A 94 -10.41 1.23 -8.06
CA ASN A 94 -9.65 1.71 -9.19
C ASN A 94 -8.37 2.41 -8.75
N LEU A 95 -8.46 3.31 -7.75
CA LEU A 95 -7.28 3.99 -7.21
C LEU A 95 -6.25 3.00 -6.65
N ALA A 96 -6.70 1.98 -5.92
CA ALA A 96 -5.82 0.93 -5.43
C ALA A 96 -5.17 0.12 -6.57
N ASN A 97 -5.96 -0.25 -7.58
CA ASN A 97 -5.47 -1.00 -8.75
C ASN A 97 -4.42 -0.20 -9.54
N ASP A 98 -4.70 1.08 -9.80
CA ASP A 98 -3.79 1.95 -10.55
C ASP A 98 -2.46 2.11 -9.79
N ALA A 99 -2.50 2.29 -8.47
CA ALA A 99 -1.30 2.35 -7.64
C ALA A 99 -0.53 1.02 -7.60
N ASN A 100 -1.23 -0.11 -7.53
CA ASN A 100 -0.63 -1.45 -7.59
C ASN A 100 0.10 -1.66 -8.93
N VAL A 101 -0.51 -1.30 -10.06
CA VAL A 101 0.11 -1.40 -11.39
C VAL A 101 1.37 -0.55 -11.49
N ILE A 102 1.32 0.70 -11.01
CA ILE A 102 2.49 1.59 -10.99
C ILE A 102 3.65 0.97 -10.19
N ASN A 103 3.33 0.35 -9.05
CA ASN A 103 4.35 -0.28 -8.21
C ASN A 103 4.86 -1.61 -8.74
N GLU A 104 4.01 -2.40 -9.39
CA GLU A 104 4.43 -3.64 -10.05
C GLU A 104 5.44 -3.35 -11.17
N ILE A 105 5.14 -2.37 -12.03
CA ILE A 105 6.06 -1.94 -13.10
C ILE A 105 7.40 -1.47 -12.50
N HIS A 106 7.35 -0.68 -11.42
CA HIS A 106 8.56 -0.21 -10.75
C HIS A 106 9.38 -1.37 -10.16
N PHE A 107 8.73 -2.33 -9.51
CA PHE A 107 9.40 -3.50 -8.93
C PHE A 107 10.04 -4.39 -10.00
N GLN A 108 9.34 -4.63 -11.11
CA GLN A 108 9.87 -5.38 -12.25
C GLN A 108 11.10 -4.68 -12.85
N ALA A 109 11.05 -3.37 -13.07
CA ALA A 109 12.19 -2.60 -13.59
C ALA A 109 13.40 -2.60 -12.64
N SER A 110 13.15 -2.53 -11.33
CA SER A 110 14.20 -2.62 -10.31
C SER A 110 14.88 -4.00 -10.30
N ASN A 111 14.09 -5.08 -10.38
CA ASN A 111 14.61 -6.45 -10.45
C ASN A 111 15.40 -6.71 -11.74
N ASP A 112 14.94 -6.24 -12.90
CA ASP A 112 15.69 -6.37 -14.16
C ASP A 112 17.04 -5.65 -14.06
N THR A 113 17.05 -4.43 -13.50
CA THR A 113 18.28 -3.68 -13.24
C THR A 113 19.21 -4.44 -12.30
N HIS A 114 18.69 -4.98 -11.20
CA HIS A 114 19.46 -5.78 -10.26
C HIS A 114 20.06 -7.03 -10.91
N PHE A 115 19.28 -7.74 -11.71
CA PHE A 115 19.73 -8.90 -12.46
C PHE A 115 20.86 -8.55 -13.43
N ARG A 116 20.70 -7.48 -14.22
CA ARG A 116 21.75 -6.99 -15.14
C ARG A 116 23.03 -6.57 -14.40
N MET A 117 22.91 -5.89 -13.27
CA MET A 117 24.07 -5.54 -12.44
C MET A 117 24.76 -6.77 -11.87
N SER A 118 24.01 -7.78 -11.40
CA SER A 118 24.58 -9.03 -10.91
C SER A 118 25.34 -9.80 -11.99
N GLN A 119 24.83 -9.79 -13.23
CA GLN A 119 25.52 -10.38 -14.37
C GLN A 119 26.82 -9.64 -14.69
N LEU A 120 26.82 -8.31 -14.68
CA LEU A 120 28.03 -7.51 -14.89
C LEU A 120 29.07 -7.78 -13.79
N TYR A 121 28.64 -7.84 -12.53
CA TYR A 121 29.51 -8.16 -11.40
C TYR A 121 30.12 -9.56 -11.51
N ASN A 122 29.30 -10.57 -11.84
CA ASN A 122 29.76 -11.94 -12.06
C ASN A 122 30.70 -12.06 -13.27
N HIS A 123 30.50 -11.28 -14.33
CA HIS A 123 31.43 -11.21 -15.46
C HIS A 123 32.75 -10.56 -15.08
N GLN A 124 32.75 -9.54 -14.20
CA GLN A 124 33.97 -8.90 -13.72
C GLN A 124 34.79 -9.81 -12.79
N GLN A 125 34.15 -10.66 -11.97
CA GLN A 125 34.85 -11.66 -11.16
C GLN A 125 35.36 -12.86 -11.96
N GLY A 126 34.79 -13.15 -13.13
CA GLY A 126 35.25 -14.21 -14.03
C GLY A 126 36.44 -13.84 -14.91
N THR A 127 36.83 -12.55 -14.94
CA THR A 127 37.92 -12.02 -15.75
C THR A 127 39.07 -11.51 -14.87
N ASP A 128 39.56 -12.35 -13.97
CA ASP A 128 40.79 -12.07 -13.18
C ASP A 128 42.04 -12.76 -13.74
N ASN A 129 42.00 -13.31 -14.96
CA ASN A 129 43.20 -13.73 -15.67
C ASN A 129 43.26 -13.09 -17.07
N ASP A 130 44.28 -12.23 -17.28
CA ASP A 130 44.92 -11.93 -18.57
C ASP A 130 44.31 -10.90 -19.54
N ILE A 131 43.85 -9.72 -19.08
CA ILE A 131 43.61 -8.59 -20.02
C ILE A 131 44.60 -7.42 -19.84
N PHE A 132 45.27 -7.28 -18.68
CA PHE A 132 46.24 -6.22 -18.42
C PHE A 132 47.69 -6.70 -18.18
N ASN A 133 48.13 -7.75 -18.88
CA ASN A 133 49.57 -8.01 -18.98
C ASN A 133 50.18 -6.99 -19.96
N GLY A 134 50.57 -5.85 -19.39
CA GLY A 134 51.17 -4.72 -20.10
C GLY A 134 52.34 -5.16 -20.99
N ILE A 135 52.38 -4.61 -22.20
CA ILE A 135 53.50 -4.76 -23.12
C ILE A 135 54.71 -4.07 -22.48
N ARG A 136 55.73 -4.85 -22.11
CA ARG A 136 57.05 -4.29 -21.75
C ARG A 136 57.72 -3.82 -23.04
N PHE A 137 57.95 -2.52 -23.15
CA PHE A 137 58.85 -1.96 -24.15
C PHE A 137 60.29 -2.21 -23.70
N TYR A 138 61.07 -2.90 -24.54
CA TYR A 138 62.53 -3.02 -24.44
C TYR A 138 63.20 -1.79 -25.04
#